data_AF-A0A9X5JQ24-F1
#
_entry.id   AF-A0A9X5JQ24-F1
#
_cell.length_a   1.000
_cell.length_b   1.000
_cell.length_c   1.000
_cell.angle_alpha   90.00
_cell.angle_beta   90.00
_cell.angle_gamma   90.00
#
_symmetry.space_group_name_H-M   'P 1'
#
loop_
_entity.id
_entity.type
_entity.pdbx_description
1 polymer ?
#
loop_
_entity_poly.entity_id
_entity_poly.type
_entity_poly.pdbx_seq_one_letter_code
_entity_poly.pdbx_strand_id
1 'polypeptide(L)'
;MLGQLSDKITELQMLNAELSGLYQAKRQITMELREENKKIEMFALQAASYELHTTDGGTTVYRSKKPADQDVQHHYLCAHCYSSSKVSILQPKPERSQHAGFFIHYCPQCKNEYKMQKVPFHKLYQNVRPLPH
;
A
#
# COMPACT_ATOMS: atom_id res chain seq x y z
N MET A 1 -39.34 -52.55 10.28
CA MET A 1 -38.00 -52.56 9.65
C MET A 1 -37.86 -51.52 8.52
N LEU A 2 -38.75 -51.48 7.51
CA LEU A 2 -38.65 -50.53 6.39
C LEU A 2 -38.70 -49.03 6.80
N GLY A 3 -39.60 -48.64 7.72
CA GLY A 3 -39.69 -47.26 8.20
C GLY A 3 -38.43 -46.77 8.93
N GLN A 4 -37.91 -47.58 9.85
CA GLN A 4 -36.66 -47.27 10.58
C GLN A 4 -35.44 -47.10 9.65
N LEU A 5 -35.40 -47.84 8.54
CA LEU A 5 -34.34 -47.69 7.54
C LEU A 5 -34.50 -46.39 6.76
N SER A 6 -35.73 -46.02 6.39
CA SER A 6 -36.02 -44.75 5.71
C SER A 6 -35.67 -43.54 6.58
N ASP A 7 -35.99 -43.58 7.86
CA ASP A 7 -35.66 -42.51 8.81
C ASP A 7 -34.13 -42.34 8.94
N LYS A 8 -33.40 -43.46 9.04
CA LYS A 8 -31.93 -43.48 9.10
C LYS A 8 -31.30 -42.89 7.83
N ILE A 9 -31.85 -43.21 6.66
CA ILE A 9 -31.37 -42.66 5.38
C ILE A 9 -31.57 -41.15 5.34
N THR A 10 -32.74 -40.67 5.78
CA THR A 10 -33.06 -39.24 5.82
C THR A 10 -32.12 -38.49 6.76
N GLU A 11 -31.88 -39.03 7.95
CA GLU A 11 -30.93 -38.48 8.92
C GLU A 11 -29.51 -38.39 8.34
N LEU A 12 -29.02 -39.46 7.71
CA LEU A 12 -27.72 -39.47 7.06
C LEU A 12 -27.62 -38.47 5.91
N GLN A 13 -28.69 -38.29 5.13
CA GLN A 13 -28.73 -37.30 4.06
C GLN A 13 -28.66 -35.87 4.60
N MET A 14 -29.38 -35.57 5.68
CA MET A 14 -29.32 -34.27 6.36
C MET A 14 -27.92 -34.00 6.90
N LEU A 15 -27.32 -34.97 7.60
CA LEU A 15 -25.97 -34.84 8.14
C LEU A 15 -24.93 -34.65 7.02
N ASN A 16 -25.08 -35.35 5.90
CA ASN A 16 -24.17 -35.22 4.76
C ASN A 16 -24.29 -33.84 4.08
N ALA A 17 -25.51 -33.30 3.99
CA ALA A 17 -25.74 -31.94 3.49
C ALA A 17 -25.10 -30.89 4.42
N GLU A 18 -25.25 -31.05 5.74
CA GLU A 18 -24.63 -30.17 6.73
C GLU A 18 -23.10 -30.22 6.66
N LEU A 19 -22.51 -31.43 6.64
CA LEU A 19 -21.07 -31.63 6.48
C LEU A 19 -20.53 -31.01 5.20
N SER A 20 -21.27 -31.17 4.10
CA SER A 20 -20.91 -30.56 2.81
C SER A 20 -20.92 -29.03 2.88
N GLY A 21 -21.91 -28.44 3.55
CA GLY A 21 -21.97 -27.00 3.79
C GLY A 21 -20.79 -26.48 4.62
N LEU A 22 -20.50 -27.15 5.74
CA LEU A 22 -19.36 -26.81 6.59
C LEU A 22 -18.02 -26.93 5.85
N TYR A 23 -17.86 -27.98 5.03
CA TYR A 23 -16.66 -28.17 4.21
C TYR A 23 -16.47 -27.03 3.20
N GLN A 24 -17.54 -26.61 2.53
CA GLN A 24 -17.47 -25.49 1.58
C GLN A 24 -17.12 -24.18 2.28
N ALA A 25 -17.74 -23.88 3.43
CA ALA A 25 -17.42 -22.68 4.21
C ALA A 25 -15.95 -22.67 4.66
N LYS A 26 -15.46 -23.80 5.20
CA LYS A 26 -14.05 -23.94 5.60
C LYS A 26 -13.10 -23.80 4.41
N ARG A 27 -13.45 -24.37 3.26
CA ARG A 27 -12.66 -24.26 2.02
C ARG A 27 -12.56 -22.80 1.56
N GLN A 28 -13.66 -22.05 1.62
CA GLN A 28 -13.69 -20.63 1.26
C GLN A 28 -12.75 -19.81 2.16
N ILE A 29 -12.88 -19.96 3.49
CA ILE A 29 -12.01 -19.29 4.46
C ILE A 29 -10.53 -19.66 4.22
N THR A 30 -10.25 -20.94 3.94
CA THR A 30 -8.88 -21.38 3.65
C THR A 30 -8.30 -20.73 2.40
N MET A 31 -9.12 -20.52 1.37
CA MET A 31 -8.70 -19.82 0.15
C MET A 31 -8.42 -18.34 0.41
N GLU A 32 -9.28 -17.66 1.17
CA GLU A 32 -9.12 -16.25 1.54
C GLU A 32 -7.83 -16.04 2.35
N LEU A 33 -7.61 -16.86 3.38
CA LEU A 33 -6.40 -16.78 4.21
C LEU A 33 -5.12 -17.07 3.41
N ARG A 34 -5.17 -18.00 2.45
CA ARG A 34 -4.02 -18.27 1.57
C ARG A 34 -3.67 -17.06 0.71
N GLU A 35 -4.68 -16.37 0.19
CA GLU A 35 -4.47 -15.16 -0.62
C GLU A 35 -3.95 -14.00 0.22
N GLU A 36 -4.44 -13.83 1.45
CA GLU A 36 -3.91 -12.84 2.40
C GLU A 36 -2.46 -13.12 2.77
N ASN A 37 -2.11 -14.36 3.10
CA ASN A 37 -0.73 -14.75 3.37
C ASN A 37 0.20 -14.45 2.19
N LYS A 38 -0.24 -14.76 0.96
CA LYS A 38 0.53 -14.46 -0.24
C LYS A 38 0.78 -12.96 -0.40
N LYS A 39 -0.23 -12.11 -0.13
CA LYS A 39 -0.06 -10.65 -0.16
C LYS A 39 0.95 -10.16 0.88
N ILE A 40 0.91 -10.71 2.08
CA ILE A 40 1.86 -10.38 3.16
C ILE A 40 3.28 -10.79 2.77
N GLU A 41 3.48 -12.00 2.27
CA GLU A 41 4.77 -12.50 1.81
C GLU A 41 5.34 -11.65 0.67
N MET A 42 4.51 -11.33 -0.34
CA MET A 42 4.90 -10.46 -1.44
C MET A 42 5.30 -9.06 -0.96
N PHE A 43 4.55 -8.49 -0.01
CA PHE A 43 4.91 -7.21 0.58
C PHE A 43 6.24 -7.30 1.34
N ALA A 44 6.47 -8.35 2.14
CA ALA A 44 7.72 -8.54 2.88
C ALA A 44 8.95 -8.62 1.95
N LEU A 45 8.82 -9.35 0.84
CA LEU A 45 9.88 -9.42 -0.19
C LEU A 45 10.16 -8.06 -0.83
N GLN A 46 9.11 -7.30 -1.16
CA GLN A 46 9.27 -5.93 -1.68
C GLN A 46 9.88 -5.00 -0.63
N ALA A 47 9.41 -5.09 0.62
CA ALA A 47 9.82 -4.26 1.74
C ALA A 47 11.32 -4.34 2.01
N ALA A 48 11.93 -5.52 1.85
CA ALA A 48 13.36 -5.75 2.02
C ALA A 48 14.24 -4.86 1.11
N SER A 49 13.70 -4.39 -0.03
CA SER A 49 14.38 -3.51 -0.97
C SER A 49 14.32 -2.02 -0.60
N TYR A 50 13.62 -1.65 0.47
CA TYR A 50 13.46 -0.27 0.92
C TYR A 50 14.06 -0.05 2.31
N GLU A 51 14.39 1.20 2.61
CA GLU A 51 14.89 1.66 3.91
C GLU A 51 14.22 2.97 4.32
N LEU A 52 14.20 3.26 5.62
CA LEU A 52 13.75 4.55 6.13
C LEU A 52 14.72 5.65 5.71
N HIS A 53 14.18 6.78 5.28
CA HIS A 53 14.94 7.94 4.86
C HIS A 53 14.25 9.21 5.35
N THR A 54 15.04 10.13 5.90
CA THR A 54 14.57 11.47 6.27
C THR A 54 15.00 12.46 5.20
N THR A 55 14.02 13.17 4.64
CA THR A 55 14.25 14.18 3.60
C THR A 55 14.84 15.47 4.18
N ASP A 56 15.38 16.36 3.35
CA ASP A 56 15.85 17.70 3.77
C ASP A 56 14.75 18.51 4.47
N GLY A 57 13.49 18.29 4.08
CA GLY A 57 12.29 18.89 4.68
C GLY A 57 11.87 18.29 6.02
N GLY A 58 12.63 17.32 6.54
CA GLY A 58 12.41 16.68 7.84
C GLY A 58 11.30 15.62 7.84
N THR A 59 10.81 15.18 6.68
CA THR A 59 9.77 14.15 6.61
C THR A 59 10.37 12.76 6.48
N THR A 60 9.75 11.78 7.14
CA THR A 60 10.13 10.37 7.04
C THR A 60 9.40 9.70 5.89
N VAL A 61 10.16 9.05 5.02
CA VAL A 61 9.70 8.28 3.87
C VAL A 61 10.45 6.96 3.80
N TYR A 62 9.99 6.02 2.97
CA TYR A 62 10.82 4.88 2.58
C TYR A 62 11.48 5.17 1.24
N ARG A 63 12.73 4.76 1.04
CA ARG A 63 13.49 4.94 -0.20
C ARG A 63 14.05 3.60 -0.66
N SER A 64 14.14 3.37 -1.96
CA SER A 64 14.80 2.15 -2.47
C SER A 64 16.27 2.12 -2.03
N LYS A 65 16.76 0.98 -1.55
CA LYS A 65 18.18 0.82 -1.13
C LYS A 65 19.14 0.94 -2.31
N LYS A 66 18.72 0.46 -3.47
CA LYS A 66 19.45 0.58 -4.74
C LYS A 66 18.63 1.43 -5.72
N PRO A 67 19.29 2.28 -6.53
CA PRO A 67 18.62 2.87 -7.70
C PRO A 67 18.20 1.72 -8.65
N ALA A 68 17.06 1.88 -9.32
CA ALA A 68 16.51 0.83 -10.18
C ALA A 68 17.37 0.58 -11.42
N ASP A 69 18.10 1.60 -11.87
CA ASP A 69 19.09 1.56 -12.93
C ASP A 69 20.05 2.75 -12.82
N GLN A 70 21.13 2.82 -13.61
CA GLN A 70 22.09 3.94 -13.56
C GLN A 70 21.42 5.31 -13.84
N ASP A 71 20.33 5.33 -14.61
CA ASP A 71 19.56 6.54 -14.95
C ASP A 71 18.31 6.78 -14.07
N VAL A 72 17.92 5.83 -13.22
CA VAL A 72 16.69 5.94 -12.43
C VAL A 72 17.02 6.31 -10.98
N GLN A 73 16.75 7.58 -10.65
CA GLN A 73 16.82 8.09 -9.28
C GLN A 73 15.98 7.25 -8.32
N HIS A 74 16.39 7.22 -7.05
CA HIS A 74 15.66 6.51 -6.01
C HIS A 74 14.20 6.95 -5.92
N HIS A 75 13.29 5.98 -5.83
CA HIS A 75 11.88 6.26 -5.58
C HIS A 75 11.61 6.37 -4.09
N TYR A 76 10.75 7.32 -3.72
CA TYR A 76 10.29 7.52 -2.36
C TYR A 76 8.86 7.00 -2.20
N LEU A 77 8.62 6.22 -1.16
CA LEU A 77 7.32 5.69 -0.80
C LEU A 77 6.72 6.42 0.40
N CYS A 78 5.40 6.50 0.40
CA CYS A 78 4.59 7.00 1.51
C CYS A 78 4.79 6.15 2.76
N ALA A 79 5.30 6.75 3.84
CA ALA A 79 5.48 6.05 5.12
C ALA A 79 4.17 5.53 5.71
N HIS A 80 3.07 6.27 5.56
CA HIS A 80 1.75 5.88 6.05
C HIS A 80 1.13 4.69 5.30
N CYS A 81 1.28 4.64 3.98
CA CYS A 81 0.82 3.48 3.20
C CYS A 81 1.69 2.26 3.50
N TYR A 82 2.99 2.48 3.62
CA TYR A 82 3.94 1.40 3.88
C TYR A 82 3.70 0.73 5.24
N SER A 83 3.35 1.48 6.29
CA SER A 83 2.95 0.90 7.59
C SER A 83 1.68 0.04 7.51
N SER A 84 0.90 0.19 6.45
CA SER A 84 -0.32 -0.59 6.16
C SER A 84 -0.08 -1.67 5.09
N SER A 85 1.17 -2.10 4.90
CA SER A 85 1.59 -3.07 3.87
C SER A 85 1.20 -2.69 2.44
N LYS A 86 1.19 -1.39 2.12
CA LYS A 86 0.87 -0.85 0.79
C LYS A 86 2.02 -0.03 0.24
N VAL A 87 2.48 -0.37 -0.95
CA VAL A 87 3.45 0.44 -1.69
C VAL A 87 2.71 1.56 -2.40
N SER A 88 3.08 2.81 -2.11
CA SER A 88 2.60 3.98 -2.85
C SER A 88 3.74 4.96 -3.06
N ILE A 89 4.14 5.15 -4.33
CA ILE A 89 5.22 6.04 -4.71
C ILE A 89 4.73 7.49 -4.63
N LEU A 90 5.50 8.32 -3.93
CA LEU A 90 5.23 9.75 -3.79
C LEU A 90 5.41 10.47 -5.14
N GLN A 91 4.40 11.22 -5.53
CA GLN A 91 4.38 11.99 -6.78
C GLN A 91 4.56 13.48 -6.49
N PRO A 92 5.21 14.26 -7.37
CA PRO A 92 5.22 15.72 -7.26
C PRO A 92 3.78 16.27 -7.22
N LYS A 93 3.49 17.19 -6.30
CA LYS A 93 2.15 17.79 -6.20
C LYS A 93 1.94 18.78 -7.36
N PRO A 94 0.92 18.60 -8.22
CA PRO A 94 0.76 19.39 -9.44
C PRO A 94 0.40 20.86 -9.17
N GLU A 95 -0.50 21.13 -8.23
CA GLU A 95 -1.02 22.48 -7.96
C GLU A 95 -0.11 23.34 -7.07
N ARG A 96 0.70 22.68 -6.23
CA ARG A 96 1.64 23.33 -5.30
C ARG A 96 2.88 22.47 -5.21
N SER A 97 3.74 22.58 -6.22
CA SER A 97 4.99 21.81 -6.29
C SER A 97 6.04 22.28 -5.27
N GLN A 98 5.85 23.45 -4.65
CA GLN A 98 6.78 24.05 -3.70
C GLN A 98 6.05 24.73 -2.53
N HIS A 99 6.59 24.60 -1.31
CA HIS A 99 6.10 25.31 -0.13
C HIS A 99 7.23 25.48 0.90
N ALA A 100 7.34 26.68 1.48
CA ALA A 100 8.34 27.02 2.49
C ALA A 100 9.79 26.65 2.08
N GLY A 101 10.12 26.79 0.79
CA GLY A 101 11.45 26.47 0.27
C GLY A 101 11.74 24.99 0.03
N PHE A 102 10.72 24.12 0.04
CA PHE A 102 10.86 22.68 -0.25
C PHE A 102 9.94 22.25 -1.39
N PHE A 103 10.36 21.26 -2.17
CA PHE A 103 9.45 20.57 -3.09
C PHE A 103 8.42 19.77 -2.30
N ILE A 104 7.17 19.83 -2.74
CA ILE A 104 6.06 19.10 -2.12
C ILE A 104 5.67 17.93 -3.00
N HIS A 105 5.77 16.75 -2.43
CA HIS A 105 5.23 15.53 -3.02
C HIS A 105 4.00 15.09 -2.23
N TYR A 106 3.14 14.31 -2.87
CA TYR A 106 1.96 13.74 -2.26
C TYR A 106 1.85 12.25 -2.54
N CYS A 107 1.16 11.55 -1.65
CA CYS A 107 0.78 10.17 -1.86
C CYS A 107 -0.52 10.11 -2.69
N PRO A 108 -0.55 9.47 -3.88
CA PRO A 108 -1.79 9.36 -4.65
C PRO A 108 -2.86 8.51 -3.96
N GLN A 109 -2.46 7.60 -3.06
CA GLN A 109 -3.37 6.71 -2.34
C GLN A 109 -4.04 7.38 -1.13
N CYS A 110 -3.25 7.97 -0.22
CA CYS A 110 -3.76 8.52 1.04
C CYS A 110 -3.77 10.05 1.11
N LYS A 111 -3.28 10.73 0.06
CA LYS A 111 -3.22 12.19 -0.10
C LYS A 111 -2.31 12.94 0.89
N ASN A 112 -1.57 12.24 1.76
CA ASN A 112 -0.56 12.88 2.62
C ASN A 112 0.49 13.62 1.79
N GLU A 113 0.95 14.75 2.31
CA GLU A 113 1.96 15.60 1.70
C GLU A 113 3.29 15.50 2.44
N TYR A 114 4.39 15.59 1.68
CA TYR A 114 5.75 15.38 2.15
C TYR A 114 6.65 16.51 1.65
N LYS A 115 7.41 17.11 2.57
CA LYS A 115 8.44 18.11 2.23
C LYS A 115 9.69 17.35 1.84
N MET A 116 10.09 17.44 0.57
CA MET A 116 11.19 16.67 0.03
C MET A 116 12.49 17.48 0.10
N GLN A 117 13.15 17.70 -1.03
CA GLN A 117 14.41 18.41 -1.13
C GLN A 117 14.18 19.92 -1.07
N LYS A 118 15.21 20.65 -0.64
CA LYS A 118 15.21 22.11 -0.70
C LYS A 118 15.11 22.58 -2.16
N VAL A 119 14.29 23.59 -2.39
CA VAL A 119 14.24 24.29 -3.67
C VAL A 119 15.51 25.14 -3.80
N PRO A 120 16.30 24.99 -4.87
CA PRO A 120 17.47 25.84 -5.10
C PRO A 120 17.11 27.32 -5.13
N PHE A 121 17.96 28.18 -4.53
CA PHE A 121 17.70 29.62 -4.40
C PHE A 121 17.35 30.32 -5.73
N HIS A 122 17.94 29.92 -6.85
CA HIS A 122 17.65 30.50 -8.17
C HIS A 122 16.22 30.21 -8.69
N LYS A 123 15.50 29.24 -8.10
CA LYS A 123 14.11 28.90 -8.44
C LYS A 123 13.07 29.53 -7.49
N LEU A 124 13.50 30.08 -6.36
CA LEU A 124 12.61 30.69 -5.36
C LEU A 124 11.98 32.00 -5.85
N TYR A 125 12.62 32.68 -6.81
CA TYR A 125 12.21 34.02 -7.28
C TYR A 125 11.50 34.03 -8.65
N GLN A 126 11.25 32.87 -9.26
CA GLN A 126 10.64 32.81 -10.60
C GLN A 126 9.10 32.96 -10.60
N ASN A 127 8.46 33.04 -9.42
CA ASN A 127 6.99 33.15 -9.28
C ASN A 127 6.53 34.38 -8.48
N VAL A 128 7.39 35.39 -8.27
CA VAL A 128 6.99 36.62 -7.59
C VAL A 128 6.36 37.55 -8.63
N ARG A 129 5.03 37.77 -8.56
CA ARG A 129 4.39 38.82 -9.37
C ARG A 129 5.04 40.17 -9.02
N PRO A 130 5.39 41.02 -10.00
CA PRO A 130 5.86 42.37 -9.70
C PRO A 130 4.77 43.14 -8.94
N LEU A 131 5.20 43.93 -7.95
CA LEU A 131 4.34 44.82 -7.18
C LEU A 131 3.65 45.82 -8.14
N PRO A 132 2.35 46.09 -7.99
CA PRO A 132 1.69 47.11 -8.79
C PRO A 132 2.29 48.49 -8.43
N HIS A 133 2.68 49.23 -9.46
CA HIS A 133 3.07 50.64 -9.38
C HIS A 133 1.87 51.54 -9.11
#